data_AF-A0A117SE09-F1
#
_entry.id   AF-A0A117SE09-F1
#
_cell.length_a   1.000
_cell.length_b   1.000
_cell.length_c   1.000
_cell.angle_alpha   90.00
_cell.angle_beta   90.00
_cell.angle_gamma   90.00
#
_symmetry.space_group_name_H-M   'P 1'
#
loop_
_entity.id
_entity.type
_entity.pdbx_description
1 polymer ?
#
loop_
_entity_poly.entity_id
_entity_poly.type
_entity_poly.pdbx_seq_one_letter_code
_entity_poly.pdbx_strand_id
1 'polypeptide(L)' 'MDNKFVEIVANVLKVDPKILDENSTADTTPGWDSLMHWAVISDLEDIYGVEFTMDEATSFKNLGDIYNTLVKQME' A
#
# COMPACT_ATOMS: atom_id res chain seq x y z
N MET A 1 -6.60 -9.18 1.71
CA MET A 1 -5.74 -8.63 0.65
C MET A 1 -5.39 -9.73 -0.33
N ASP A 2 -5.29 -9.41 -1.61
CA ASP A 2 -4.82 -10.37 -2.61
C ASP A 2 -3.28 -10.47 -2.63
N ASN A 3 -2.75 -11.57 -3.17
CA ASN A 3 -1.31 -11.80 -3.19
C ASN A 3 -0.55 -10.79 -4.06
N LYS A 4 -1.17 -10.28 -5.13
CA LYS A 4 -0.53 -9.36 -6.07
C LYS A 4 -0.25 -8.02 -5.38
N PHE A 5 -1.22 -7.50 -4.62
CA PHE A 5 -1.08 -6.30 -3.82
C PHE A 5 0.07 -6.42 -2.82
N VAL A 6 0.11 -7.53 -2.07
CA VAL A 6 1.15 -7.77 -1.06
C VAL A 6 2.53 -7.85 -1.71
N GLU A 7 2.66 -8.50 -2.87
CA GLU A 7 3.92 -8.56 -3.60
C GLU A 7 4.41 -7.19 -4.06
N ILE A 8 3.53 -6.32 -4.56
CA ILE A 8 3.87 -4.96 -4.98
C ILE A 8 4.40 -4.16 -3.79
N VAL A 9 3.64 -4.13 -2.70
CA VAL A 9 4.02 -3.43 -1.48
C VAL A 9 5.35 -3.96 -0.93
N ALA A 10 5.52 -5.28 -0.85
CA ALA A 10 6.76 -5.90 -0.39
C ALA A 10 7.96 -5.53 -1.27
N ASN A 11 7.78 -5.48 -2.58
CA ASN A 11 8.82 -5.09 -3.53
C ASN A 11 9.24 -3.63 -3.38
N VAL A 12 8.28 -2.74 -3.11
CA VAL A 12 8.54 -1.33 -2.84
C VAL A 12 9.29 -1.19 -1.52
N LEU A 13 8.75 -1.75 -0.44
CA LEU A 13 9.29 -1.65 0.92
C LEU A 13 10.58 -2.48 1.15
N LYS A 14 10.97 -3.34 0.20
CA LYS A 14 12.12 -4.25 0.30
C LYS A 14 12.05 -5.20 1.49
N VAL A 15 10.85 -5.73 1.77
CA VAL A 15 10.59 -6.68 2.86
C VAL A 15 10.07 -8.02 2.34
N ASP A 16 10.06 -9.04 3.21
CA ASP A 16 9.42 -10.32 2.89
C ASP A 16 7.89 -10.15 2.89
N PRO A 17 7.16 -10.48 1.81
CA PRO A 17 5.70 -10.36 1.78
C PRO A 17 4.99 -11.12 2.90
N LYS A 18 5.62 -12.13 3.53
CA LYS A 18 5.05 -12.88 4.65
C LYS A 18 4.93 -12.08 5.95
N ILE A 19 5.63 -10.95 6.08
CA ILE A 19 5.53 -10.09 7.27
C ILE A 19 4.42 -9.05 7.12
N LEU A 20 3.84 -8.93 5.93
CA LEU A 20 2.81 -7.95 5.62
C LEU A 20 1.42 -8.54 5.82
N ASP A 21 0.60 -7.78 6.52
CA ASP A 21 -0.81 -8.04 6.73
C ASP A 21 -1.61 -6.73 6.69
N GLU A 22 -2.93 -6.82 6.84
CA GLU A 22 -3.82 -5.67 6.75
C GLU A 22 -3.58 -4.62 7.85
N ASN A 23 -2.97 -5.04 8.97
CA ASN A 23 -2.67 -4.19 10.12
C ASN A 23 -1.26 -3.61 10.06
N SER A 24 -0.47 -3.97 9.04
CA SER A 24 0.89 -3.48 8.85
C SER A 24 0.87 -1.98 8.61
N THR A 25 1.66 -1.26 9.41
CA THR A 25 1.77 0.20 9.40
C THR A 25 3.21 0.61 9.14
N ALA A 26 3.44 1.90 8.90
CA ALA A 26 4.78 2.47 8.83
C ALA A 26 5.61 2.21 10.11
N ASP A 27 4.96 2.14 11.28
CA ASP A 27 5.65 1.90 12.56
C ASP A 27 6.05 0.43 12.75
N THR A 28 5.27 -0.52 12.21
CA THR A 28 5.49 -1.95 12.40
C THR A 28 6.25 -2.60 11.24
N THR A 29 6.33 -1.93 10.09
CA THR A 29 6.94 -2.47 8.88
C THR A 29 8.32 -1.86 8.63
N PRO A 30 9.40 -2.65 8.66
CA PRO A 30 10.74 -2.16 8.35
C PRO A 30 10.80 -1.52 6.95
N GLY A 31 11.44 -0.36 6.85
CA GLY A 31 11.61 0.33 5.57
C GLY A 31 10.40 1.13 5.10
N TRP A 32 9.27 1.10 5.81
CA TRP A 32 8.13 1.94 5.48
C TRP A 32 8.22 3.30 6.20
N ASP A 33 8.78 4.29 5.50
CA ASP A 33 8.82 5.69 5.94
C ASP A 33 7.88 6.59 5.11
N SER A 34 7.91 7.90 5.33
CA SER A 34 7.08 8.86 4.58
C SER A 34 7.33 8.84 3.07
N LEU A 35 8.56 8.59 2.61
CA LEU A 35 8.88 8.55 1.19
C LEU A 35 8.36 7.25 0.56
N MET A 36 8.58 6.14 1.27
CA MET A 36 8.12 4.83 0.84
C MET A 36 6.59 4.71 0.84
N HIS A 37 5.89 5.44 1.72
CA HIS A 37 4.44 5.57 1.67
C HIS A 37 3.95 6.09 0.32
N TRP A 38 4.54 7.19 -0.16
CA TRP A 38 4.20 7.73 -1.48
C TRP A 38 4.62 6.83 -2.63
N ALA A 39 5.77 6.14 -2.50
CA ALA A 39 6.22 5.18 -3.49
C ALA A 39 5.24 3.99 -3.63
N VAL A 40 4.72 3.47 -2.50
CA VAL A 40 3.71 2.41 -2.51
C VAL A 40 2.44 2.88 -3.24
N ILE A 41 1.97 4.08 -2.92
CA ILE A 41 0.77 4.65 -3.56
C ILE A 41 0.98 4.79 -5.06
N SER A 42 2.10 5.39 -5.49
CA SER A 42 2.43 5.60 -6.91
C SER A 42 2.51 4.28 -7.69
N ASP A 43 3.20 3.27 -7.14
CA ASP A 43 3.32 1.96 -7.81
C ASP A 43 1.96 1.25 -7.93
N LEU A 44 1.08 1.40 -6.93
CA LEU A 44 -0.28 0.85 -6.97
C LEU A 44 -1.14 1.55 -8.02
N GLU A 45 -1.08 2.88 -8.09
CA GLU A 45 -1.76 3.68 -9.13
C GLU A 45 -1.33 3.24 -10.53
N ASP A 46 -0.03 3.15 -10.77
CA ASP A 46 0.53 2.75 -12.07
C ASP A 46 0.15 1.31 -12.46
N ILE A 47 0.16 0.36 -11.52
CA ILE A 47 -0.08 -1.06 -11.81
C ILE A 47 -1.57 -1.39 -11.97
N TYR A 48 -2.42 -0.75 -11.17
CA TYR A 48 -3.87 -1.00 -11.19
C TYR A 48 -4.64 0.00 -12.07
N GLY A 49 -4.00 1.08 -12.51
CA GLY A 49 -4.62 2.12 -13.33
C GLY A 49 -5.65 2.94 -12.55
N VAL A 50 -5.37 3.19 -11.27
CA VAL A 50 -6.22 3.96 -10.34
C VAL A 50 -5.54 5.27 -9.97
N GLU A 51 -6.27 6.21 -9.37
CA GLU A 51 -5.72 7.47 -8.88
C GLU A 51 -6.31 7.77 -7.51
N PHE A 52 -5.47 7.78 -6.48
CA PHE A 52 -5.86 8.14 -5.13
C PHE A 52 -5.80 9.65 -4.97
N THR A 53 -6.80 10.20 -4.30
CA THR A 53 -6.78 11.61 -3.91
C THR A 53 -5.73 11.85 -2.81
N MET A 54 -5.23 13.08 -2.71
CA MET A 54 -4.32 13.47 -1.62
C MET A 54 -4.92 13.23 -0.22
N ASP A 55 -6.24 13.42 -0.07
CA ASP A 55 -6.94 13.17 1.19
C ASP A 55 -6.96 11.67 1.53
N GLU A 56 -7.20 10.80 0.54
CA GLU A 56 -7.10 9.35 0.71
C GLU A 56 -5.67 8.93 1.07
N ALA A 57 -4.70 9.35 0.26
CA ALA A 57 -3.29 9.04 0.42
C ALA A 57 -2.75 9.41 1.81
N THR A 58 -3.15 10.56 2.35
CA THR A 58 -2.75 11.02 3.69
C THR A 58 -3.56 10.38 4.83
N SER A 59 -4.74 9.83 4.53
CA SER A 59 -5.58 9.15 5.52
C SER A 59 -5.18 7.71 5.81
N PHE A 60 -4.43 7.07 4.90
CA PHE A 60 -4.02 5.67 5.00
C PHE A 60 -3.09 5.43 6.19
N LYS A 61 -3.50 4.58 7.13
CA LYS A 61 -2.72 4.24 8.34
C LYS A 61 -2.06 2.87 8.28
N ASN A 62 -2.65 1.97 7.50
CA ASN A 62 -2.21 0.59 7.36
C ASN A 62 -2.45 0.09 5.92
N LEU A 63 -1.94 -1.09 5.59
CA LEU A 63 -2.15 -1.70 4.27
C LEU A 63 -3.61 -2.04 3.99
N GLY A 64 -4.41 -2.34 5.00
CA GLY A 64 -5.83 -2.58 4.88
C GLY A 64 -6.59 -1.37 4.34
N ASP A 65 -6.28 -0.16 4.81
CA ASP A 65 -6.89 1.09 4.35
C ASP A 65 -6.62 1.29 2.86
N ILE A 66 -5.36 1.10 2.44
CA ILE A 66 -4.92 1.22 1.04
C ILE A 66 -5.65 0.18 0.18
N TYR A 67 -5.62 -1.09 0.60
CA TYR A 67 -6.24 -2.18 -0.15
C TYR A 67 -7.75 -2.01 -0.29
N ASN A 68 -8.44 -1.59 0.77
CA ASN A 68 -9.88 -1.40 0.73
C ASN A 68 -10.28 -0.24 -0.20
N THR A 69 -9.52 0.85 -0.21
CA THR A 69 -9.75 1.97 -1.14
C THR A 69 -9.45 1.55 -2.58
N LEU A 70 -8.35 0.82 -2.80
CA LEU A 70 -8.00 0.27 -4.10
C LEU A 70 -9.13 -0.60 -4.68
N VAL A 71 -9.64 -1.56 -3.89
CA VAL A 71 -10.73 -2.45 -4.32
C VAL A 71 -11.97 -1.65 -4.67
N LYS A 72 -12.34 -0.65 -3.87
CA LYS A 72 -13.49 0.22 -4.16
C LYS A 72 -13.35 1.02 -5.46
N GLN A 73 -12.13 1.39 -5.86
CA GLN A 73 -11.92 2.09 -7.13
C GLN A 73 -11.97 1.16 -8.36
N MET A 74 -11.77 -0.15 -8.16
CA MET A 74 -11.84 -1.16 -9.23
C MET A 74 -13.24 -1.77 -9.41
N GLU A 75 -14.18 -1.48 -8.49
CA GLU A 75 -15.60 -1.83 -8.62
C GLU A 75 -16.33 -0.91 -9.62
#